data_AF-A0A231V346-F1
#
_entry.id   AF-A0A231V346-F1
#
_cell.length_a   1.000
_cell.length_b   1.000
_cell.length_c   1.000
_cell.angle_alpha   90.00
_cell.angle_beta   90.00
_cell.angle_gamma   90.00
#
_symmetry.space_group_name_H-M   'P 1'
#
loop_
_entity.id
_entity.type
_entity.pdbx_description
1 polymer ?
#
loop_
_entity_poly.entity_id
_entity_poly.type
_entity_poly.pdbx_seq_one_letter_code
_entity_poly.pdbx_strand_id
1 'polypeptide(L)'
;MIIGSVFVDADVVQTHRDSYLVAGLSVISVRRPFLPLCLVMAAGFGGFGFAFFDLLRPGEQLAIAGLCIAALLTGWQLGQLQLLSRDLRGSELTGAVYGTYGHLNRLRKEIVAAKRIARMGDAP
;
A
#
# COMPACT_ATOMS: atom_id res chain seq x y z
N MET A 1 -2.27 9.63 3.29
CA MET A 1 -1.43 9.72 4.49
C MET A 1 -0.48 8.54 4.47
N ILE A 2 0.82 8.78 4.62
CA ILE A 2 1.84 7.73 4.78
C ILE A 2 2.13 7.62 6.27
N ILE A 3 2.37 6.41 6.76
CA ILE A 3 3.03 6.21 8.05
C ILE A 3 4.54 6.23 7.76
N GLY A 4 5.14 7.41 7.88
CA GLY A 4 6.52 7.71 7.50
C GLY A 4 6.64 8.86 6.51
N SER A 5 7.87 9.26 6.19
CA SER A 5 8.19 10.26 5.16
C SER A 5 8.96 9.60 4.02
N VAL A 6 8.56 9.93 2.80
CA VAL A 6 9.32 9.61 1.59
C VAL A 6 9.42 10.88 0.76
N PHE A 7 10.64 11.32 0.49
CA PHE A 7 10.95 12.47 -0.34
C PHE A 7 11.70 11.99 -1.57
N VAL A 8 11.32 12.51 -2.73
CA VAL A 8 11.98 12.23 -4.00
C VAL A 8 12.68 13.51 -4.41
N ASP A 9 14.00 13.49 -4.43
CA ASP A 9 14.82 14.64 -4.82
C ASP A 9 15.72 14.23 -5.99
N ALA A 10 15.39 14.71 -7.19
CA ALA A 10 16.02 14.44 -8.49
C ALA A 10 16.50 12.99 -8.74
N ASP A 11 17.60 12.58 -8.11
CA ASP A 11 18.27 11.29 -8.27
C ASP A 11 18.28 10.40 -7.01
N VAL A 12 17.70 10.87 -5.90
CA VAL A 12 17.65 10.17 -4.61
C VAL A 12 16.21 10.09 -4.08
N VAL A 13 15.80 8.89 -3.66
CA VAL A 13 14.60 8.66 -2.85
C VAL A 13 15.04 8.55 -1.40
N GLN A 14 14.71 9.55 -0.60
CA GLN A 14 14.92 9.55 0.84
C GLN A 14 13.70 8.99 1.53
N THR A 15 13.90 7.97 2.35
CA THR A 15 12.90 7.44 3.28
C THR A 15 13.27 7.90 4.69
N HIS A 16 12.37 7.68 5.66
CA HIS A 16 12.65 8.01 7.05
C HIS A 16 13.94 7.36 7.62
N ARG A 17 14.37 6.21 7.08
CA ARG A 17 15.58 5.50 7.55
C ARG A 17 16.75 5.54 6.59
N ASP A 18 16.51 5.56 5.29
CA ASP A 18 17.55 5.35 4.28
C ASP A 18 17.35 6.24 3.04
N SER A 19 18.46 6.55 2.38
CA SER A 19 18.50 7.26 1.10
C SER A 19 18.92 6.30 0.00
N TYR A 20 18.11 6.20 -1.06
CA TYR A 20 18.33 5.28 -2.17
C TYR A 20 18.53 6.04 -3.47
N LEU A 21 19.58 5.72 -4.24
CA LEU A 21 19.74 6.24 -5.60
C LEU A 21 18.64 5.68 -6.50
N VAL A 22 17.98 6.56 -7.24
CA VAL A 22 16.88 6.21 -8.15
C VAL A 22 17.36 5.26 -9.24
N ALA A 23 18.62 5.40 -9.68
CA ALA A 23 19.28 4.50 -10.63
C ALA A 23 19.36 3.04 -10.14
N GLY A 24 19.57 2.82 -8.83
CA GLY A 24 19.71 1.49 -8.22
C GLY A 24 18.38 0.76 -7.98
N LEU A 25 17.25 1.47 -7.98
CA LEU A 25 15.92 0.90 -7.72
C LEU A 25 15.51 -0.04 -8.86
N SER A 26 15.50 -1.35 -8.60
CA SER A 26 15.12 -2.38 -9.57
C SER A 26 13.61 -2.55 -9.69
N VAL A 27 12.88 -2.55 -8.57
CA VAL A 27 11.43 -2.77 -8.53
C VAL A 27 10.76 -1.73 -7.65
N ILE A 28 9.77 -1.05 -8.22
CA ILE A 28 8.88 -0.11 -7.52
C ILE A 28 7.46 -0.64 -7.67
N SER A 29 6.94 -1.26 -6.61
CA SER A 29 5.59 -1.86 -6.65
C SER A 29 4.74 -1.36 -5.48
N VAL A 30 3.46 -1.10 -5.76
CA VAL A 30 2.46 -0.77 -4.74
C VAL A 30 1.48 -1.94 -4.69
N ARG A 31 1.31 -2.53 -3.50
CA ARG A 31 0.42 -3.67 -3.26
C ARG A 31 -0.61 -3.33 -2.19
N ARG A 32 -1.70 -4.10 -2.13
CA ARG A 32 -2.73 -4.01 -1.08
C ARG A 32 -2.72 -5.29 -0.25
N PRO A 33 -1.73 -5.48 0.65
CA PRO A 33 -1.53 -6.76 1.34
C PRO A 33 -2.71 -7.14 2.25
N PHE A 34 -3.43 -6.15 2.78
CA PHE A 34 -4.54 -6.37 3.71
C PHE A 34 -5.89 -6.61 3.02
N LEU A 35 -6.00 -6.36 1.72
CA LEU A 35 -7.26 -6.50 0.99
C LEU A 35 -7.84 -7.93 1.03
N PRO A 36 -7.05 -9.00 0.83
CA PRO A 36 -7.56 -10.37 0.94
C PRO A 36 -8.07 -10.69 2.35
N LEU A 37 -7.34 -10.27 3.39
CA LEU A 37 -7.75 -10.46 4.78
C LEU A 37 -9.08 -9.76 5.06
N CYS A 38 -9.21 -8.50 4.65
CA CYS A 38 -10.43 -7.73 4.81
C CYS A 38 -11.61 -8.32 4.02
N LEU A 39 -11.38 -8.89 2.83
CA LEU A 39 -12.40 -9.60 2.07
C LEU A 39 -12.89 -10.85 2.80
N VAL A 40 -11.98 -11.65 3.35
CA VAL A 40 -12.35 -12.84 4.12
C VAL A 40 -13.18 -12.46 5.34
N MET A 41 -12.77 -11.42 6.07
CA MET A 41 -13.52 -10.91 7.23
C MET A 41 -14.92 -10.42 6.83
N ALA A 42 -15.02 -9.60 5.78
CA ALA A 42 -16.29 -9.09 5.29
C ALA A 42 -17.21 -10.22 4.79
N ALA A 43 -16.66 -11.23 4.12
CA ALA A 43 -17.42 -12.41 3.69
C ALA A 43 -17.89 -13.24 4.89
N GLY A 44 -17.06 -13.41 5.91
CA GLY A 44 -17.41 -14.13 7.14
C GLY A 44 -18.54 -13.44 7.91
N PHE A 45 -18.41 -12.13 8.17
CA PHE A 45 -19.45 -11.36 8.86
C PHE A 45 -20.72 -11.22 8.01
N GLY A 46 -20.59 -11.01 6.71
CA GLY A 46 -21.72 -10.94 5.79
C GLY A 46 -22.47 -12.27 5.71
N GLY A 47 -21.75 -13.38 5.63
CA GLY A 47 -22.32 -14.74 5.65
C GLY A 47 -23.03 -15.04 6.96
N PHE A 48 -22.44 -14.68 8.10
CA PHE A 48 -23.09 -14.79 9.41
C PHE A 48 -24.36 -13.94 9.49
N GLY A 49 -24.29 -12.67 9.10
CA GLY A 49 -25.43 -11.76 9.12
C GLY A 49 -26.56 -12.22 8.22
N PHE A 50 -26.25 -12.82 7.07
CA PHE A 50 -27.23 -13.40 6.17
C PHE A 50 -27.85 -14.68 6.72
N ALA A 51 -27.04 -15.58 7.29
CA ALA A 51 -27.50 -16.87 7.81
C ALA A 51 -28.43 -16.75 9.03
N PHE A 52 -28.26 -15.69 9.83
CA PHE A 52 -29.03 -15.44 11.06
C PHE A 52 -29.86 -14.15 10.98
N PHE A 53 -30.21 -13.70 9.77
CA PHE A 53 -30.86 -12.41 9.56
C PHE A 53 -32.18 -12.26 10.33
N ASP A 54 -32.94 -13.34 10.43
CA ASP A 54 -34.22 -13.44 11.14
C ASP A 54 -34.07 -13.51 12.67
N LEU A 55 -32.93 -13.97 13.18
CA LEU A 55 -32.61 -13.98 14.61
C LEU A 55 -32.00 -12.65 15.10
N LEU A 56 -31.38 -11.88 14.20
CA LEU A 56 -30.68 -10.66 14.54
C LEU A 56 -31.64 -9.50 14.75
N ARG A 57 -31.42 -8.74 15.83
CA ARG A 57 -32.13 -7.48 16.06
C ARG A 57 -31.71 -6.45 15.00
N PRO A 58 -32.57 -5.47 14.65
CA PRO A 58 -32.23 -4.45 13.65
C PRO A 58 -30.91 -3.71 13.93
N GLY A 59 -30.59 -3.46 15.19
CA GLY A 59 -29.31 -2.85 15.58
C GLY A 59 -28.09 -3.74 15.29
N GLU A 60 -28.23 -5.05 15.45
CA GLU A 60 -27.16 -6.02 15.19
C GLU A 60 -26.94 -6.19 13.69
N GLN A 61 -28.01 -6.17 12.89
CA GLN A 61 -27.94 -6.16 11.43
C GLN A 61 -27.15 -4.94 10.93
N LEU A 62 -27.45 -3.74 11.46
CA LEU A 62 -26.70 -2.52 11.14
C LEU A 62 -25.24 -2.60 11.58
N ALA A 63 -24.96 -3.17 12.75
CA ALA A 63 -23.60 -3.34 13.24
C ALA A 63 -22.77 -4.27 12.32
N ILE A 64 -23.35 -5.39 11.89
CA ILE A 64 -22.70 -6.34 10.96
C ILE A 64 -22.46 -5.67 9.61
N ALA A 65 -23.47 -4.99 9.05
CA ALA A 65 -23.33 -4.27 7.79
C ALA A 65 -22.23 -3.20 7.88
N GLY A 66 -22.21 -2.44 8.97
CA GLY A 66 -21.18 -1.45 9.25
C GLY A 66 -19.77 -2.06 9.35
N LEU A 67 -19.64 -3.21 10.02
CA LEU A 67 -18.38 -3.93 10.15
C LEU A 67 -17.85 -4.45 8.81
N CYS A 68 -18.74 -5.00 7.97
CA CYS A 68 -18.40 -5.42 6.60
C CYS A 68 -17.89 -4.24 5.77
N ILE A 69 -18.61 -3.11 5.78
CA ILE A 69 -18.21 -1.90 5.05
C ILE A 69 -16.87 -1.37 5.57
N ALA A 70 -16.71 -1.27 6.90
CA ALA A 70 -15.48 -0.82 7.51
C ALA A 70 -14.28 -1.70 7.12
N ALA A 71 -14.43 -3.03 7.22
CA ALA A 71 -13.38 -3.97 6.83
C ALA A 71 -12.96 -3.77 5.37
N LEU A 72 -13.93 -3.71 4.44
CA LEU A 72 -13.65 -3.50 3.02
C LEU A 72 -12.97 -2.15 2.75
N LEU A 73 -13.44 -1.08 3.36
CA LEU A 73 -12.84 0.25 3.21
C LEU A 73 -11.39 0.28 3.72
N THR A 74 -11.14 -0.33 4.88
CA THR A 74 -9.78 -0.44 5.44
C THR A 74 -8.84 -1.19 4.50
N GLY A 75 -9.24 -2.37 4.01
CA GLY A 75 -8.44 -3.15 3.07
C GLY A 75 -8.25 -2.49 1.71
N TRP A 76 -9.22 -1.69 1.26
CA TRP A 76 -9.15 -0.94 0.01
C TRP A 76 -8.22 0.26 0.09
N GLN A 77 -8.25 0.98 1.21
CA GLN A 77 -7.48 2.20 1.39
C GLN A 77 -6.03 1.95 1.76
N LEU A 78 -5.72 0.87 2.49
CA LEU A 78 -4.35 0.55 2.90
C LEU A 78 -3.54 -0.07 1.75
N GLY A 79 -2.40 0.55 1.47
CA GLY A 79 -1.41 0.05 0.53
C GLY A 79 -0.03 -0.05 1.18
N GLN A 80 0.83 -0.81 0.52
CA GLN A 80 2.24 -0.96 0.83
C GLN A 80 3.04 -0.65 -0.43
N LEU A 81 3.96 0.30 -0.34
CA LEU A 81 4.98 0.57 -1.34
C LEU A 81 6.22 -0.25 -0.99
N GLN A 82 6.68 -1.06 -1.94
CA GLN A 82 7.88 -1.85 -1.83
C GLN A 82 8.91 -1.32 -2.81
N LEU A 83 10.04 -0.88 -2.28
CA LEU A 83 11.21 -0.40 -3.01
C LEU A 83 12.28 -1.49 -2.91
N LEU A 84 12.65 -2.10 -4.03
CA LEU A 84 13.71 -3.10 -4.09
C LEU A 84 14.87 -2.56 -4.92
N SER A 85 16.02 -2.33 -4.30
CA SER A 85 17.27 -2.04 -5.03
C SER A 85 18.01 -3.34 -5.35
N ARG A 86 18.69 -3.38 -6.50
CA ARG A 86 19.52 -4.53 -6.89
C ARG A 86 20.72 -4.70 -5.96
N ASP A 87 21.24 -3.59 -5.44
CA ASP A 87 22.38 -3.56 -4.50
C ASP A 87 21.98 -3.87 -3.05
N LEU A 88 20.68 -4.01 -2.75
CA LEU A 88 20.18 -4.37 -1.41
C LEU A 88 19.88 -5.88 -1.26
N ARG A 89 20.39 -6.75 -2.15
CA ARG A 89 20.31 -8.21 -2.00
C ARG A 89 21.10 -8.64 -0.74
N GLY A 90 20.45 -8.59 0.42
CA GLY A 90 21.05 -8.97 1.71
C GLY A 90 20.70 -8.04 2.88
N SER A 91 20.09 -6.87 2.64
CA SER A 91 19.62 -6.00 3.71
C SER A 91 18.16 -6.33 4.06
N GLU A 92 17.89 -6.63 5.34
CA GLU A 92 16.55 -6.87 5.88
C GLU A 92 15.62 -5.64 5.74
N LEU A 93 16.15 -4.50 5.33
CA LEU A 93 15.44 -3.25 5.09
C LEU A 93 15.07 -3.05 3.62
N THR A 94 14.35 -4.01 3.02
CA THR A 94 13.50 -3.69 1.87
C THR A 94 12.35 -2.83 2.39
N GLY A 95 12.58 -1.52 2.52
CA GLY A 95 11.70 -0.57 3.20
C GLY A 95 10.27 -0.63 2.68
N ALA A 96 9.40 -1.33 3.41
CA ALA A 96 7.98 -1.36 3.17
C ALA A 96 7.36 -0.09 3.75
N VAL A 97 6.94 0.83 2.88
CA VAL A 97 6.27 2.05 3.30
C VAL A 97 4.77 1.84 3.25
N TYR A 98 4.11 2.00 4.39
CA TYR A 98 2.66 1.83 4.49
C TYR A 98 1.94 3.18 4.41
N GLY A 99 0.79 3.20 3.77
CA GLY A 99 0.00 4.41 3.63
C GLY A 99 -1.26 4.20 2.82
N THR A 100 -1.93 5.29 2.48
CA THR A 100 -3.09 5.21 1.60
C THR A 100 -2.69 4.84 0.18
N TYR A 101 -3.33 3.83 -0.40
CA TYR A 101 -3.01 3.29 -1.72
C TYR A 101 -2.96 4.38 -2.79
N GLY A 102 -3.92 5.30 -2.79
CA GLY A 102 -3.97 6.40 -3.75
C GLY A 102 -2.74 7.30 -3.69
N HIS A 103 -2.24 7.58 -2.48
CA HIS A 103 -1.06 8.41 -2.28
C HIS A 103 0.22 7.65 -2.65
N LEU A 104 0.37 6.39 -2.22
CA LEU A 104 1.50 5.55 -2.60
C LEU A 104 1.60 5.33 -4.13
N ASN A 105 0.45 5.22 -4.81
CA ASN A 105 0.42 5.09 -6.26
C ASN A 105 0.80 6.38 -6.99
N ARG A 106 0.53 7.56 -6.41
CA ARG A 106 1.05 8.84 -6.92
C ARG A 106 2.57 8.89 -6.76
N LEU A 107 3.06 8.59 -5.56
CA LEU A 107 4.50 8.55 -5.26
C LEU A 107 5.25 7.56 -6.18
N ARG A 108 4.68 6.37 -6.43
CA ARG A 108 5.21 5.42 -7.42
C ARG A 108 5.38 6.06 -8.81
N LYS A 109 4.39 6.81 -9.29
CA LYS A 109 4.45 7.47 -10.60
C LYS A 109 5.53 8.54 -10.63
N GLU A 110 5.68 9.31 -9.55
CA GLU A 110 6.72 10.33 -9.40
C GLU A 110 8.13 9.71 -9.43
N ILE A 111 8.37 8.64 -8.67
CA ILE A 111 9.67 7.94 -8.67
C ILE A 111 9.97 7.36 -10.06
N VAL A 112 8.98 6.76 -10.72
CA VAL A 112 9.14 6.23 -12.08
C VAL A 112 9.44 7.33 -13.09
N ALA A 113 8.80 8.49 -12.96
CA ALA A 113 9.09 9.65 -13.81
C ALA A 113 10.52 10.17 -13.59
N ALA A 114 10.94 10.36 -12.34
CA ALA A 114 12.30 10.77 -11.98
C ALA A 114 13.35 9.78 -12.54
N LYS A 115 13.10 8.48 -12.40
CA LYS A 115 13.97 7.43 -12.96
C LYS A 115 14.12 7.51 -14.48
N ARG A 116 13.04 7.86 -15.18
CA ARG A 116 13.08 8.02 -16.64
C ARG A 116 13.90 9.24 -17.05
N ILE A 117 13.81 10.33 -16.30
CA ILE A 117 14.59 11.56 -16.54
C ILE A 117 16.07 11.30 -16.29
N ALA A 118 16.43 10.68 -15.16
CA ALA A 118 17.82 10.31 -14.83
C ALA A 118 18.46 9.45 -15.94
N ARG A 119 17.72 8.45 -16.46
CA ARG A 119 18.18 7.64 -17.60
C ARG A 119 18.38 8.41 -18.91
N MET A 120 17.67 9.51 -19.13
CA MET A 120 17.81 10.32 -20.35
C MET A 120 18.98 11.30 -20.25
N GLY A 121 19.34 11.74 -19.04
CA GLY A 121 20.53 12.57 -18.80
C GLY A 121 21.86 11.81 -18.93
N ASP A 122 21.82 10.48 -18.78
CA ASP A 122 22.97 9.57 -18.96
C ASP A 122 23.20 9.12 -20.43
N ALA A 123 22.42 9.64 -21.39
CA ALA A 123 22.62 9.36 -22.81
C ALA A 123 23.73 10.28 -23.36
N PRO A 124 24.83 9.73 -23.92
CA PRO A 124 25.95 10.51 -24.46
C PRO A 124 25.60 11.31 -25.71
#